data_AF-A0A7V1RJ26-F1
#
_entry.id   AF-A0A7V1RJ26-F1
#
_cell.length_a   1.000
_cell.length_b   1.000
_cell.length_c   1.000
_cell.angle_alpha   90.00
_cell.angle_beta   90.00
_cell.angle_gamma   90.00
#
_symmetry.space_group_name_H-M   'P 1'
#
loop_
_entity.id
_entity.type
_entity.pdbx_description
1 polymer ?
#
loop_
_entity_poly.entity_id
_entity_poly.type
_entity_poly.pdbx_seq_one_letter_code
_entity_poly.pdbx_strand_id
1 'polypeptide(L)'
;ALLRARFVAGDEALGRRFCAAARDVAYPEYLPREREAEIVRMRERIERERVPPEARAFHFKLGPGSLADVQFAVELSLLRHGGAHPEIRTHRTLEAIEALAAAGLIEEPVALALGEAFVFCSDVKNALEMDRRVHAEALPASPAEQVALARRLGYEEYPRQSFLEDYVRITRRARRAMLRVFRTTP
;
A
#
# COMPACT_ATOMS: atom_id res chain seq x y z
N ALA A 1 -1.51 -11.29 -6.55
CA ALA A 1 -0.23 -11.54 -7.28
C ALA A 1 -0.29 -11.10 -8.75
N LEU A 2 -1.23 -11.61 -9.56
CA LEU A 2 -1.29 -11.30 -11.00
C LEU A 2 -1.68 -9.85 -11.35
N LEU A 3 -2.35 -9.11 -10.46
CA LEU A 3 -2.66 -7.68 -10.63
C LEU A 3 -1.43 -6.81 -10.93
N ARG A 4 -0.25 -7.23 -10.48
CA ARG A 4 1.02 -6.51 -10.68
C ARG A 4 1.87 -7.06 -11.83
N ALA A 5 1.36 -8.05 -12.58
CA ALA A 5 2.09 -8.65 -13.67
C ALA A 5 2.35 -7.62 -14.78
N ARG A 6 3.62 -7.50 -15.20
CA ARG A 6 4.05 -6.63 -16.30
C ARG A 6 5.21 -7.28 -17.05
N PHE A 7 5.30 -7.01 -18.34
CA PHE A 7 6.47 -7.36 -19.12
C PHE A 7 7.66 -6.50 -18.64
N VAL A 8 8.83 -7.11 -18.50
CA VAL A 8 10.06 -6.43 -18.04
C VAL A 8 11.20 -6.64 -19.02
N ALA A 9 11.43 -7.87 -19.46
CA ALA A 9 12.48 -8.25 -20.41
C ALA A 9 12.16 -9.60 -21.07
N GLY A 10 12.85 -9.93 -22.16
CA GLY A 10 12.69 -11.18 -22.92
C GLY A 10 11.98 -10.97 -24.27
N ASP A 11 11.41 -12.03 -24.82
CA ASP A 11 10.60 -11.95 -26.04
C ASP A 11 9.33 -11.12 -25.81
N GLU A 12 9.21 -10.01 -26.52
CA GLU A 12 8.14 -9.04 -26.31
C GLU A 12 6.77 -9.62 -26.68
N ALA A 13 6.71 -10.46 -27.72
CA ALA A 13 5.45 -11.08 -28.16
C ALA A 13 4.91 -12.06 -27.11
N LEU A 14 5.77 -12.91 -26.54
CA LEU A 14 5.44 -13.79 -25.43
C LEU A 14 5.06 -13.00 -24.18
N GLY A 15 5.81 -11.94 -23.86
CA GLY A 15 5.52 -11.05 -22.74
C GLY A 15 4.12 -10.43 -22.82
N ARG A 16 3.76 -9.90 -23.98
CA ARG A 16 2.41 -9.34 -24.23
C ARG A 16 1.32 -10.40 -24.07
N ARG A 17 1.51 -11.62 -24.61
CA ARG A 17 0.55 -12.73 -24.46
C ARG A 17 0.38 -13.14 -23.00
N PHE A 18 1.47 -13.26 -22.25
CA PHE A 18 1.41 -13.58 -20.83
C PHE A 18 0.67 -12.50 -20.04
N CYS A 19 0.98 -11.22 -20.26
CA CYS A 19 0.30 -10.13 -19.57
C CYS A 19 -1.19 -10.07 -19.91
N ALA A 20 -1.60 -10.38 -21.15
CA ALA A 20 -3.01 -10.49 -21.52
C ALA A 20 -3.70 -11.60 -20.72
N ALA A 21 -3.15 -12.83 -20.74
CA ALA A 21 -3.70 -13.95 -19.98
C ALA A 21 -3.72 -13.69 -18.46
N ALA A 22 -2.69 -13.03 -17.92
CA ALA A 22 -2.65 -12.66 -16.52
C ALA A 22 -3.77 -11.69 -16.13
N ARG A 23 -4.14 -10.74 -17.01
CA ARG A 23 -5.26 -9.81 -16.77
C ARG A 23 -6.59 -10.54 -16.74
N ASP A 24 -6.83 -11.47 -17.66
CA ASP A 24 -8.08 -12.23 -17.72
C ASP A 24 -8.32 -13.03 -16.43
N VAL A 25 -7.24 -13.54 -15.81
CA VAL A 25 -7.32 -14.24 -14.53
C VAL A 25 -7.36 -13.27 -13.33
N ALA A 26 -6.67 -12.13 -13.42
CA ALA A 26 -6.55 -11.20 -12.30
C ALA A 26 -7.83 -10.40 -12.01
N TYR A 27 -8.67 -10.17 -13.01
CA TYR A 27 -9.88 -9.35 -12.90
C TYR A 27 -11.12 -10.20 -13.15
N PRO A 28 -11.65 -10.91 -12.13
CA PRO A 28 -12.85 -11.70 -12.29
C PRO A 28 -14.05 -10.78 -12.57
N GLU A 29 -15.07 -11.31 -13.27
CA GLU A 29 -16.35 -10.60 -13.47
C GLU A 29 -17.05 -10.32 -12.13
N TYR A 30 -16.91 -11.23 -11.17
CA TYR A 30 -17.42 -11.09 -9.81
C TYR A 30 -16.43 -11.66 -8.79
N LEU A 31 -16.28 -10.98 -7.65
CA LEU A 31 -15.50 -11.45 -6.50
C LEU A 31 -16.43 -12.04 -5.43
N PRO A 32 -16.42 -13.37 -5.18
CA PRO A 32 -17.22 -13.97 -4.12
C PRO A 32 -16.87 -13.42 -2.74
N ARG A 33 -17.89 -13.22 -1.90
CA ARG A 33 -17.74 -12.71 -0.52
C ARG A 33 -16.78 -13.55 0.32
N GLU A 34 -16.76 -14.87 0.10
CA GLU A 34 -15.86 -15.78 0.80
C GLU A 34 -14.39 -15.50 0.47
N ARG A 35 -14.09 -15.21 -0.81
CA ARG A 35 -12.75 -14.86 -1.28
C ARG A 35 -12.32 -13.48 -0.80
N GLU A 36 -13.24 -12.51 -0.83
CA GLU A 36 -13.00 -11.20 -0.24
C GLU A 36 -12.65 -11.30 1.24
N ALA A 37 -13.44 -12.06 2.01
CA ALA A 37 -13.17 -12.28 3.43
C ALA A 37 -11.85 -13.02 3.67
N GLU A 38 -11.44 -13.91 2.75
CA GLU A 38 -10.12 -14.56 2.81
C GLU A 38 -8.98 -13.56 2.62
N ILE A 39 -9.09 -12.62 1.68
CA ILE A 39 -8.10 -11.55 1.47
C ILE A 39 -7.94 -10.68 2.72
N VAL A 40 -9.07 -10.30 3.34
CA VAL A 40 -9.07 -9.52 4.59
C VAL A 40 -8.40 -10.30 5.71
N ARG A 41 -8.79 -11.57 5.94
CA ARG A 41 -8.16 -12.45 6.95
C ARG A 41 -6.67 -12.66 6.68
N MET A 42 -6.28 -12.77 5.41
CA MET A 42 -4.87 -12.87 5.03
C MET A 42 -4.09 -11.63 5.44
N ARG A 43 -4.64 -10.42 5.23
CA ARG A 43 -4.01 -9.17 5.67
C ARG A 43 -3.78 -9.15 7.18
N GLU A 44 -4.82 -9.47 7.95
CA GLU A 44 -4.79 -9.51 9.41
C GLU A 44 -3.79 -10.55 9.93
N ARG A 45 -3.77 -11.73 9.31
CA ARG A 45 -2.81 -12.80 9.63
C ARG A 45 -1.37 -12.35 9.39
N ILE A 46 -1.09 -11.74 8.23
CA ILE A 46 0.23 -11.20 7.90
C ILE A 46 0.68 -10.17 8.93
N GLU A 47 -0.20 -9.25 9.35
CA GLU A 47 0.11 -8.27 10.40
C GLU A 47 0.49 -8.97 11.70
N ARG A 48 -0.37 -9.89 12.17
CA ARG A 48 -0.21 -10.56 13.46
C ARG A 48 1.05 -11.43 13.53
N GLU A 49 1.37 -12.14 12.45
CA GLU A 49 2.42 -13.17 12.46
C GLU A 49 3.79 -12.64 12.05
N ARG A 50 3.86 -11.54 11.29
CA ARG A 50 5.12 -11.04 10.72
C ARG A 50 5.61 -9.72 11.29
N VAL A 51 4.79 -9.02 12.08
CA VAL A 51 5.19 -7.76 12.73
C VAL A 51 5.66 -8.07 14.16
N PRO A 52 6.96 -7.86 14.49
CA PRO A 52 7.44 -8.03 15.85
C PRO A 52 6.69 -7.11 16.82
N PRO A 53 6.31 -7.59 18.03
CA PRO A 53 5.56 -6.79 19.01
C PRO A 53 6.15 -5.42 19.29
N GLU A 54 7.48 -5.32 19.36
CA GLU A 54 8.28 -4.13 19.62
C GLU A 54 8.30 -3.12 18.46
N ALA A 55 8.12 -3.58 17.22
CA ALA A 55 8.14 -2.74 16.02
C ALA A 55 6.74 -2.27 15.61
N ARG A 56 5.68 -2.85 16.19
CA ARG A 56 4.30 -2.73 15.72
C ARG A 56 3.78 -1.31 15.56
N ALA A 57 4.18 -0.37 16.42
CA ALA A 57 3.78 1.02 16.33
C ALA A 57 4.42 1.75 15.12
N PHE A 58 5.57 1.27 14.63
CA PHE A 58 6.42 1.97 13.67
C PHE A 58 6.85 1.10 12.48
N HIS A 59 6.13 0.01 12.22
CA HIS A 59 6.41 -0.91 11.11
C HIS A 59 5.75 -0.41 9.82
N PHE A 60 6.41 0.49 9.09
CA PHE A 60 5.87 1.16 7.89
C PHE A 60 5.62 0.23 6.69
N LYS A 61 6.09 -1.03 6.73
CA LYS A 61 5.83 -2.03 5.69
C LYS A 61 4.61 -2.92 5.95
N LEU A 62 4.47 -3.49 7.15
CA LEU A 62 3.45 -4.50 7.48
C LEU A 62 2.55 -4.12 8.65
N GLY A 63 2.86 -3.05 9.39
CA GLY A 63 2.06 -2.59 10.52
C GLY A 63 0.76 -1.88 10.12
N PRO A 64 0.01 -1.33 11.08
CA PRO A 64 -1.21 -0.58 10.80
C PRO A 64 -0.93 0.68 9.98
N GLY A 65 -1.72 0.92 8.91
CA GLY A 65 -1.58 2.09 8.04
C GLY A 65 -0.35 2.10 7.15
N SER A 66 0.33 0.96 7.05
CA SER A 66 1.58 0.77 6.30
C SER A 66 1.37 0.64 4.79
N LEU A 67 2.48 0.45 4.06
CA LEU A 67 2.47 0.08 2.65
C LEU A 67 1.60 -1.16 2.35
N ALA A 68 1.59 -2.16 3.24
CA ALA A 68 0.73 -3.34 3.08
C ALA A 68 -0.76 -3.00 3.20
N ASP A 69 -1.15 -2.11 4.13
CA ASP A 69 -2.55 -1.69 4.24
C ASP A 69 -3.02 -0.98 2.97
N VAL A 70 -2.18 -0.10 2.41
CA VAL A 70 -2.48 0.57 1.13
C VAL A 70 -2.57 -0.44 -0.01
N GLN A 71 -1.59 -1.34 -0.13
CA GLN A 71 -1.57 -2.33 -1.19
C GLN A 71 -2.80 -3.24 -1.14
N PHE A 72 -3.18 -3.74 0.04
CA PHE A 72 -4.35 -4.60 0.18
C PHE A 72 -5.66 -3.88 -0.10
N ALA A 73 -5.80 -2.61 0.32
CA ALA A 73 -6.98 -1.80 0.01
C ALA A 73 -7.13 -1.63 -1.51
N VAL A 74 -6.05 -1.22 -2.19
CA VAL A 74 -6.05 -0.99 -3.64
C VAL A 74 -6.28 -2.31 -4.41
N GLU A 75 -5.56 -3.37 -4.07
CA GLU A 75 -5.70 -4.66 -4.75
C GLU A 75 -7.11 -5.25 -4.55
N LEU A 76 -7.71 -5.12 -3.36
CA LEU A 76 -9.08 -5.55 -3.14
C LEU A 76 -10.08 -4.75 -3.98
N SER A 77 -9.94 -3.42 -4.03
CA SER A 77 -10.77 -2.57 -4.89
C SER A 77 -10.63 -2.92 -6.37
N LEU A 78 -9.41 -3.19 -6.84
CA LEU A 78 -9.14 -3.65 -8.20
C LEU A 78 -9.79 -5.01 -8.49
N LEU A 79 -9.78 -5.95 -7.54
CA LEU A 79 -10.45 -7.24 -7.69
C LEU A 79 -11.98 -7.12 -7.74
N ARG A 80 -12.56 -6.22 -6.94
CA ARG A 80 -14.01 -5.99 -6.92
C ARG A 80 -14.53 -5.35 -8.19
N HIS A 81 -13.79 -4.37 -8.73
CA HIS A 81 -14.32 -3.48 -9.75
C HIS A 81 -13.64 -3.63 -11.11
N GLY A 82 -12.41 -4.13 -11.16
CA GLY A 82 -11.62 -4.15 -12.39
C GLY A 82 -12.23 -5.04 -13.47
N GLY A 83 -13.05 -6.04 -13.12
CA GLY A 83 -13.84 -6.81 -14.09
C GLY A 83 -14.76 -5.92 -14.94
N ALA A 84 -15.56 -5.07 -14.28
CA ALA A 84 -16.52 -4.17 -14.92
C ALA A 84 -15.91 -2.84 -15.40
N HIS A 85 -14.78 -2.43 -14.83
CA HIS A 85 -14.11 -1.14 -15.09
C HIS A 85 -12.70 -1.38 -15.65
N PRO A 86 -12.52 -1.56 -16.97
CA PRO A 86 -11.19 -1.73 -17.57
C PRO A 86 -10.25 -0.53 -17.35
N GLU A 87 -10.78 0.68 -17.21
CA GLU A 87 -10.06 1.93 -17.04
C GLU A 87 -9.25 2.01 -15.74
N ILE A 88 -9.65 1.28 -14.69
CA ILE A 88 -8.92 1.25 -13.41
C ILE A 88 -7.80 0.20 -13.39
N ARG A 89 -7.70 -0.65 -14.42
CA ARG A 89 -6.75 -1.76 -14.46
C ARG A 89 -5.33 -1.25 -14.68
N THR A 90 -4.58 -1.12 -13.59
CA THR A 90 -3.15 -0.81 -13.63
C THR A 90 -2.39 -1.59 -12.56
N HIS A 91 -1.10 -1.79 -12.81
CA HIS A 91 -0.19 -2.44 -11.87
C HIS A 91 0.46 -1.43 -10.91
N ARG A 92 0.24 -0.13 -11.11
CA ARG A 92 0.84 0.96 -10.33
C ARG A 92 -0.13 1.44 -9.27
N THR A 93 0.31 1.44 -8.02
CA THR A 93 -0.56 1.72 -6.86
C THR A 93 -1.17 3.13 -6.90
N LEU A 94 -0.37 4.17 -7.18
CA LEU A 94 -0.89 5.55 -7.22
C LEU A 94 -1.88 5.76 -8.37
N GLU A 95 -1.55 5.28 -9.58
CA GLU A 95 -2.48 5.32 -10.73
C GLU A 95 -3.79 4.58 -10.43
N ALA A 96 -3.72 3.44 -9.73
CA ALA A 96 -4.92 2.70 -9.33
C ALA A 96 -5.78 3.49 -8.32
N ILE A 97 -5.15 4.15 -7.34
CA ILE A 97 -5.86 4.99 -6.37
C ILE A 97 -6.59 6.14 -7.08
N GLU A 98 -5.90 6.83 -7.99
CA GLU A 98 -6.46 7.93 -8.78
C GLU A 98 -7.63 7.44 -9.66
N ALA A 99 -7.44 6.33 -10.39
CA ALA A 99 -8.47 5.79 -11.26
C ALA A 99 -9.71 5.30 -10.47
N LEU A 100 -9.51 4.65 -9.32
CA LEU A 100 -10.59 4.22 -8.42
C LEU A 100 -11.40 5.42 -7.90
N ALA A 101 -10.73 6.52 -7.54
CA ALA A 101 -11.39 7.73 -7.08
C ALA A 101 -12.15 8.44 -8.22
N ALA A 102 -11.52 8.57 -9.39
CA ALA A 102 -12.12 9.19 -10.58
C ALA A 102 -13.38 8.44 -11.06
N ALA A 103 -13.39 7.11 -10.93
CA ALA A 103 -14.56 6.27 -11.22
C ALA A 103 -15.61 6.25 -10.09
N GLY A 104 -15.37 6.94 -8.96
CA GLY A 104 -16.29 6.97 -7.81
C GLY A 104 -16.39 5.65 -7.04
N LEU A 105 -15.43 4.74 -7.24
CA LEU A 105 -15.42 3.40 -6.64
C LEU A 105 -14.83 3.39 -5.22
N ILE A 106 -14.07 4.43 -4.88
CA ILE A 106 -13.67 4.76 -3.50
C ILE A 106 -13.92 6.24 -3.24
N GLU A 107 -14.24 6.59 -1.99
CA GLU A 107 -14.43 7.99 -1.59
C GLU A 107 -13.12 8.78 -1.77
N GLU A 108 -13.20 10.03 -2.21
CA GLU A 108 -12.03 10.90 -2.38
C GLU A 108 -11.17 11.03 -1.09
N PRO A 109 -11.74 11.22 0.11
CA PRO A 109 -10.94 11.24 1.35
C PRO A 109 -10.22 9.91 1.64
N VAL A 110 -10.77 8.77 1.19
CA VAL A 110 -10.13 7.45 1.30
C VAL A 110 -8.94 7.40 0.34
N ALA A 111 -9.12 7.81 -0.91
CA ALA A 111 -8.05 7.87 -1.91
C ALA A 111 -6.88 8.75 -1.46
N LEU A 112 -7.17 9.97 -0.98
CA LEU A 112 -6.16 10.90 -0.48
C LEU A 112 -5.35 10.31 0.69
N ALA A 113 -6.02 9.68 1.66
CA ALA A 113 -5.35 9.07 2.80
C ALA A 113 -4.46 7.88 2.40
N LEU A 114 -4.89 7.06 1.44
CA LEU A 114 -4.09 5.94 0.93
C LEU A 114 -2.89 6.43 0.11
N GLY A 115 -3.08 7.44 -0.74
CA GLY A 115 -2.02 8.05 -1.53
C GLY A 115 -0.95 8.72 -0.67
N GLU A 116 -1.37 9.56 0.30
CA GLU A 116 -0.47 10.22 1.26
C GLU A 116 0.40 9.20 1.99
N ALA A 117 -0.20 8.11 2.50
CA ALA A 117 0.54 7.07 3.21
C ALA A 117 1.46 6.23 2.30
N PHE A 118 1.07 5.97 1.05
CA PHE A 118 1.92 5.26 0.11
C PHE A 118 3.20 6.03 -0.18
N VAL A 119 3.07 7.32 -0.50
CA VAL A 119 4.21 8.20 -0.78
C VAL A 119 5.07 8.33 0.47
N PHE A 120 4.47 8.73 1.60
CA PHE A 120 5.20 8.95 2.84
C PHE A 120 5.95 7.71 3.33
N CYS A 121 5.30 6.54 3.38
CA CYS A 121 5.98 5.31 3.81
C CYS A 121 7.04 4.85 2.81
N SER A 122 6.86 5.13 1.51
CA SER A 122 7.88 4.84 0.48
C SER A 122 9.10 5.73 0.66
N ASP A 123 8.91 7.02 0.95
CA ASP A 123 10.00 7.96 1.20
C ASP A 123 10.78 7.58 2.47
N VAL A 124 10.08 7.25 3.55
CA VAL A 124 10.69 6.71 4.78
C VAL A 124 11.53 5.46 4.49
N LYS A 125 10.96 4.50 3.75
CA LYS A 125 11.66 3.28 3.35
C LYS A 125 12.91 3.60 2.55
N ASN A 126 12.77 4.42 1.50
CA ASN A 126 13.86 4.75 0.59
C ASN A 126 14.98 5.49 1.31
N ALA A 127 14.66 6.46 2.17
CA ALA A 127 15.66 7.17 2.96
C ALA A 127 16.44 6.25 3.90
N LEU A 128 15.77 5.29 4.55
CA LEU A 128 16.42 4.31 5.41
C LEU A 128 17.28 3.30 4.64
N GLU A 129 16.78 2.78 3.52
CA GLU A 129 17.50 1.81 2.70
C GLU A 129 18.72 2.44 2.02
N MET A 130 18.64 3.70 1.61
CA MET A 130 19.78 4.45 1.06
C MET A 130 20.87 4.68 2.11
N ASP A 131 20.49 5.02 3.34
CA ASP A 131 21.43 5.27 4.43
C ASP A 131 22.13 3.99 4.90
N ARG A 132 21.35 2.92 5.08
CA ARG A 132 21.82 1.67 5.71
C ARG A 132 22.32 0.63 4.71
N ARG A 133 21.99 0.78 3.42
CA ARG A 133 22.26 -0.20 2.36
C ARG A 133 21.70 -1.59 2.64
N VAL A 134 20.65 -1.67 3.45
CA VAL A 134 19.92 -2.89 3.80
C VAL A 134 18.42 -2.61 3.79
N HIS A 135 17.62 -3.66 3.62
CA HIS A 135 16.17 -3.55 3.66
C HIS A 135 15.68 -3.07 5.03
N ALA A 136 14.79 -2.09 5.01
CA ALA A 136 14.16 -1.53 6.20
C ALA A 136 12.65 -1.75 6.14
N GLU A 137 12.06 -2.15 7.27
CA GLU A 137 10.63 -2.43 7.37
C GLU A 137 9.93 -1.65 8.49
N ALA A 138 10.71 -1.08 9.41
CA ALA A 138 10.27 -0.32 10.56
C ALA A 138 11.22 0.86 10.85
N LEU A 139 10.71 1.89 11.54
CA LEU A 139 11.53 3.01 11.97
C LEU A 139 12.65 2.56 12.92
N PRO A 140 13.79 3.25 12.94
CA PRO A 140 14.84 3.02 13.93
C PRO A 140 14.33 3.21 15.36
N ALA A 141 14.84 2.42 16.31
CA ALA A 141 14.51 2.55 17.73
C ALA A 141 15.23 3.74 18.39
N SER A 142 16.42 4.12 17.90
CA SER A 142 17.21 5.18 18.50
C SER A 142 16.63 6.57 18.17
N PRO A 143 16.41 7.45 19.17
CA PRO A 143 16.02 8.83 18.92
C PRO A 143 16.98 9.60 18.02
N ALA A 144 18.29 9.34 18.11
CA ALA A 144 19.30 9.98 17.27
C ALA A 144 19.16 9.57 15.80
N GLU A 145 18.90 8.29 15.54
CA GLU A 145 18.63 7.81 14.18
C GLU A 145 17.31 8.36 13.62
N GLN A 146 16.28 8.51 14.47
CA GLN A 146 15.01 9.13 14.08
C GLN A 146 15.19 10.61 13.70
N VAL A 147 16.01 11.38 14.44
CA VAL A 147 16.37 12.75 14.07
C VAL A 147 17.09 12.78 12.71
N ALA A 148 18.03 11.86 12.51
CA ALA A 148 18.80 11.81 11.28
C ALA A 148 17.93 11.43 10.07
N LEU A 149 17.00 10.49 10.24
CA LEU A 149 15.99 10.14 9.23
C LEU A 149 15.09 11.35 8.91
N ALA A 150 14.53 11.99 9.95
CA ALA A 150 13.65 13.13 9.78
C ALA A 150 14.34 14.27 9.00
N ARG A 151 15.60 14.58 9.30
CA ARG A 151 16.37 15.57 8.54
C ARG A 151 16.55 15.19 7.07
N ARG A 152 16.81 13.91 6.76
CA ARG A 152 16.90 13.43 5.37
C ARG A 152 15.58 13.56 4.62
N LEU A 153 14.46 13.46 5.35
CA LEU A 153 13.11 13.66 4.82
C LEU A 153 12.69 15.13 4.78
N GLY A 154 13.59 16.07 5.08
CA GLY A 154 13.34 17.51 4.97
C GLY A 154 12.71 18.17 6.21
N TYR A 155 12.63 17.47 7.35
CA TYR A 155 12.18 18.10 8.60
C TYR A 155 13.33 18.91 9.21
N GLU A 156 13.11 20.20 9.42
CA GLU A 156 14.12 21.13 9.96
C GLU A 156 13.88 21.48 11.43
N GLU A 157 12.69 22.02 11.73
CA GLU A 157 12.28 22.40 13.08
C GLU A 157 11.76 21.18 13.84
N TYR A 158 12.22 21.00 15.09
CA TYR A 158 11.88 19.84 15.93
C TYR A 158 11.82 18.50 15.17
N PRO A 159 12.86 18.12 14.41
CA PRO A 159 12.76 17.21 13.28
C PRO A 159 12.14 15.86 13.64
N ARG A 160 12.57 15.28 14.77
CA ARG A 160 12.02 14.01 15.26
C ARG A 160 10.55 14.13 15.66
N GLN A 161 10.17 15.20 16.35
CA GLN A 161 8.81 15.35 16.85
C GLN A 161 7.83 15.50 15.69
N SER A 162 8.09 16.45 14.79
CA SER A 162 7.24 16.71 13.63
C SER A 162 7.12 15.47 12.73
N PHE A 163 8.23 14.77 12.48
CA PHE A 163 8.21 13.52 11.73
C PHE A 163 7.34 12.43 12.36
N LEU A 164 7.46 12.22 13.68
CA LEU A 164 6.67 11.19 14.37
C LEU A 164 5.19 11.56 14.46
N GLU A 165 4.87 12.85 14.61
CA GLU A 165 3.50 13.36 14.57
C GLU A 165 2.87 13.08 13.21
N ASP A 166 3.57 13.39 12.11
CA ASP A 166 3.11 13.08 10.76
C ASP A 166 3.02 11.58 10.50
N TYR A 167 4.00 10.80 10.94
CA TYR A 167 3.95 9.34 10.84
C TYR A 167 2.68 8.78 11.47
N VAL A 168 2.37 9.18 12.70
CA VAL A 168 1.17 8.70 13.43
C VAL A 168 -0.10 9.22 12.77
N ARG A 169 -0.14 10.48 12.34
CA ARG A 169 -1.30 11.09 11.67
C ARG A 169 -1.63 10.38 10.37
N ILE A 170 -0.64 10.20 9.50
CA ILE A 170 -0.77 9.63 8.16
C ILE A 170 -1.16 8.14 8.25
N THR A 171 -0.41 7.35 9.02
CA THR A 171 -0.70 5.90 9.17
C THR A 171 -2.06 5.65 9.81
N ARG A 172 -2.47 6.46 10.81
CA ARG A 172 -3.82 6.36 11.39
C ARG A 172 -4.92 6.65 10.37
N ARG A 173 -4.74 7.66 9.51
CA ARG A 173 -5.70 7.97 8.43
C ARG A 173 -5.76 6.83 7.41
N ALA A 174 -4.62 6.33 6.95
CA ALA A 174 -4.56 5.21 6.02
C ALA A 174 -5.17 3.93 6.58
N ARG A 175 -4.95 3.63 7.88
CA ARG A 175 -5.60 2.48 8.52
C ARG A 175 -7.12 2.60 8.48
N ARG A 176 -7.65 3.78 8.81
CA ARG A 176 -9.11 4.04 8.74
C ARG A 176 -9.63 3.94 7.30
N ALA A 177 -8.88 4.45 6.33
CA ALA A 177 -9.22 4.37 4.91
C ALA A 177 -9.28 2.92 4.42
N MET A 178 -8.26 2.10 4.73
CA MET A 178 -8.25 0.67 4.42
C MET A 178 -9.44 -0.05 5.08
N LEU A 179 -9.71 0.21 6.36
CA LEU A 179 -10.85 -0.40 7.06
C LEU A 179 -12.20 0.01 6.45
N ARG A 180 -12.32 1.22 5.90
CA ARG A 180 -13.50 1.63 5.14
C ARG A 180 -13.64 0.77 3.89
N VAL A 181 -12.58 0.66 3.07
CA VAL A 181 -12.58 -0.20 1.88
C VAL A 181 -12.99 -1.64 2.23
N PHE A 182 -12.49 -2.20 3.32
CA PHE A 182 -12.82 -3.56 3.74
C PHE A 182 -14.27 -3.73 4.21
N ARG A 183 -14.91 -2.65 4.68
CA ARG A 183 -16.32 -2.68 5.13
C ARG A 183 -17.30 -2.40 4.01
N THR A 184 -16.89 -1.68 2.97
CA THR A 184 -17.73 -1.45 1.79
C THR A 184 -17.92 -2.77 1.07
N THR A 185 -19.06 -3.43 1.33
CA THR A 185 -19.56 -4.53 0.50
C THR A 185 -20.49 -3.90 -0.55
N PRO A 186 -20.41 -4.28 -1.84
CA PRO A 186 -21.45 -3.91 -2.80
C PRO A 186 -22.83 -4.44 -2.39
#